data_AF-A0A1R3X6V9-F1
#
_entry.id   AF-A0A1R3X6V9-F1
#
_cell.length_a   1.000
_cell.length_b   1.000
_cell.length_c   1.000
_cell.angle_alpha   90.00
_cell.angle_beta   90.00
_cell.angle_gamma   90.00
#
_symmetry.space_group_name_H-M   'P 1'
#
loop_
_entity.id
_entity.type
_entity.pdbx_description
1 polymer ?
#
loop_
_entity_poly.entity_id
_entity_poly.type
_entity_poly.pdbx_seq_one_letter_code
_entity_poly.pdbx_strand_id
1 'polypeptide(L)'
;MPMNDAPEREPAAIPERRVLAVIAGLALLCALCVLVAWLMLPSGATRWSPPQVFAGPELETAPVAGHAAFLARQRADLAGAGGRMPIDRAMAQIAARGEDAFAPVGERP
;
A
#
# COMPACT_ATOMS: atom_id res chain seq x y z
N MET A 1 -28.82 -68.06 15.50
CA MET A 1 -27.94 -66.87 15.48
C MET A 1 -28.25 -66.13 14.19
N PRO A 2 -29.16 -65.14 14.16
CA PRO A 2 -29.49 -64.45 12.93
C PRO A 2 -28.38 -63.47 12.55
N MET A 3 -27.99 -63.53 11.28
CA MET A 3 -26.98 -62.72 10.61
C MET A 3 -27.51 -61.28 10.49
N ASN A 4 -26.70 -60.32 10.91
CA ASN A 4 -27.05 -58.91 10.94
C ASN A 4 -26.70 -58.31 9.55
N ASP A 5 -27.56 -58.55 8.56
CA ASP A 5 -27.45 -57.97 7.22
C ASP A 5 -27.92 -56.52 7.27
N ALA A 6 -27.06 -55.63 7.78
CA ALA A 6 -27.29 -54.20 7.65
C ALA A 6 -27.11 -53.81 6.17
N PRO A 7 -28.12 -53.21 5.50
CA PRO A 7 -27.97 -52.81 4.11
C PRO A 7 -26.86 -51.75 4.00
N GLU A 8 -25.86 -52.03 3.17
CA GLU A 8 -24.84 -51.06 2.77
C GLU A 8 -25.56 -49.83 2.20
N ARG A 9 -25.45 -48.69 2.90
CA ARG A 9 -26.01 -47.43 2.42
C ARG A 9 -25.19 -46.98 1.21
N GLU A 10 -25.76 -47.09 0.01
CA GLU A 10 -25.22 -46.42 -1.17
C GLU A 10 -25.10 -44.90 -0.89
N PRO A 11 -23.96 -44.28 -1.21
CA PRO A 11 -23.81 -42.84 -1.05
C PRO A 11 -24.80 -42.13 -1.99
N ALA A 12 -25.55 -41.18 -1.44
CA ALA A 12 -26.51 -40.39 -2.21
C ALA A 12 -25.81 -39.73 -3.41
N ALA A 13 -26.33 -39.96 -4.61
CA ALA A 13 -25.80 -39.38 -5.83
C ALA A 13 -25.78 -37.85 -5.73
N ILE A 14 -24.58 -37.27 -5.80
CA ILE A 14 -24.42 -35.81 -5.75
C ILE A 14 -24.94 -35.24 -7.07
N PRO A 15 -25.92 -34.33 -7.06
CA PRO A 15 -26.47 -33.77 -8.29
C PRO A 15 -25.41 -32.93 -9.00
N GLU A 16 -25.16 -33.25 -10.27
CA GLU A 16 -24.13 -32.64 -11.14
C GLU A 16 -24.18 -31.11 -11.16
N ARG A 17 -25.40 -30.53 -11.12
CA ARG A 17 -25.60 -29.07 -11.07
C ARG A 17 -24.95 -28.43 -9.84
N ARG A 18 -24.88 -29.12 -8.70
CA ARG A 18 -24.20 -28.62 -7.49
C ARG A 18 -22.69 -28.62 -7.67
N VAL A 19 -22.14 -29.65 -8.31
CA VAL A 19 -20.71 -29.74 -8.60
C VAL A 19 -20.30 -28.60 -9.54
N LEU A 20 -21.06 -28.37 -10.61
CA LEU A 20 -20.83 -27.27 -11.54
C LEU A 20 -20.93 -25.89 -10.86
N ALA A 21 -21.91 -25.70 -9.98
CA ALA A 21 -22.06 -24.45 -9.22
C ALA A 21 -20.86 -24.19 -8.30
N VAL A 22 -20.33 -25.22 -7.64
CA VAL A 22 -19.15 -25.11 -6.79
C VAL A 22 -17.91 -24.76 -7.62
N ILE A 23 -17.70 -25.43 -8.75
CA ILE A 23 -16.56 -25.16 -9.66
C ILE A 23 -16.63 -23.73 -10.20
N ALA A 24 -17.81 -23.30 -10.65
CA ALA A 24 -18.02 -21.94 -11.15
C ALA A 24 -17.79 -20.88 -10.06
N GLY A 25 -18.27 -21.13 -8.84
CA GLY A 25 -18.05 -20.25 -7.69
C GLY A 25 -16.56 -20.14 -7.32
N LEU A 26 -15.84 -21.26 -7.33
CA LEU A 26 -14.40 -21.27 -7.07
C LEU A 26 -13.63 -20.51 -8.16
N ALA A 27 -13.97 -20.73 -9.43
CA ALA A 27 -13.34 -20.02 -10.54
C ALA A 27 -13.57 -18.50 -10.46
N LEU A 28 -14.80 -18.09 -10.11
CA LEU A 28 -15.13 -16.67 -9.90
C LEU A 28 -14.33 -16.06 -8.75
N LEU A 29 -14.21 -16.77 -7.62
CA LEU A 29 -13.42 -16.32 -6.48
C LEU A 29 -11.96 -16.15 -6.86
N CYS A 30 -11.36 -17.13 -7.55
CA CYS A 30 -9.99 -17.04 -8.02
C CYS A 30 -9.79 -15.86 -8.97
N ALA A 31 -10.70 -15.64 -9.91
CA ALA A 31 -10.64 -14.50 -10.83
C ALA A 31 -10.70 -13.16 -10.08
N LEU A 32 -11.56 -13.06 -9.06
CA LEU A 32 -11.67 -11.86 -8.22
C LEU A 32 -10.39 -11.61 -7.43
N CYS A 33 -9.80 -12.65 -6.83
CA CYS A 33 -8.54 -12.54 -6.11
C CYS A 33 -7.40 -12.06 -7.02
N VAL A 34 -7.29 -12.61 -8.24
CA VAL A 34 -6.29 -12.18 -9.22
C VAL A 34 -6.52 -10.72 -9.63
N LEU A 35 -7.77 -10.31 -9.84
CA LEU A 35 -8.11 -8.93 -10.18
C LEU A 35 -7.72 -7.96 -9.05
N VAL A 36 -8.06 -8.29 -7.80
CA VAL A 36 -7.69 -7.46 -6.63
C VAL A 36 -6.18 -7.39 -6.47
N ALA A 37 -5.47 -8.52 -6.60
CA ALA A 37 -4.01 -8.53 -6.56
C ALA A 37 -3.40 -7.65 -7.67
N TRP A 38 -3.96 -7.72 -8.88
CA TRP A 38 -3.54 -6.91 -10.01
C TRP A 38 -3.79 -5.40 -9.78
N LEU A 39 -4.93 -5.03 -9.20
CA LEU A 39 -5.25 -3.63 -8.86
C LEU A 39 -4.40 -3.09 -7.70
N MET A 40 -4.03 -3.96 -6.76
CA MET A 40 -3.15 -3.62 -5.63
C MET A 40 -1.68 -3.57 -6.03
N LEU A 41 -1.28 -4.15 -7.16
CA LEU A 41 0.08 -4.04 -7.65
C LEU A 41 0.33 -2.57 -8.03
N PRO A 42 1.23 -1.85 -7.33
CA PRO A 42 1.59 -0.51 -7.74
C PRO A 42 2.20 -0.61 -9.15
N SER A 43 1.53 0.00 -10.14
CA SER A 43 1.98 0.11 -11.52
C SER A 43 3.29 0.91 -11.68
N GLY A 44 3.77 1.49 -10.58
CA GLY A 44 5.13 1.99 -10.47
C GLY A 44 6.09 0.82 -10.39
N ALA A 45 6.77 0.53 -11.51
CA ALA A 45 8.12 0.03 -11.44
C ALA A 45 8.86 0.92 -10.43
N THR A 46 9.03 0.44 -9.20
CA THR A 46 9.96 1.00 -8.24
C THR A 46 11.30 0.79 -8.87
N ARG A 47 11.72 1.75 -9.71
CA ARG A 47 13.06 1.82 -10.25
C ARG A 47 13.94 1.73 -9.02
N TRP A 48 14.58 0.59 -8.87
CA TRP A 48 15.62 0.40 -7.89
C TRP A 48 16.63 1.52 -8.13
N SER A 49 16.60 2.52 -7.24
CA SER A 49 17.62 3.57 -7.25
C SER A 49 18.82 2.95 -6.56
N PRO A 50 19.94 2.70 -7.28
CA PRO A 50 21.14 2.22 -6.61
C PRO A 50 21.48 3.18 -5.46
N PRO A 51 22.00 2.67 -4.33
CA PRO A 51 22.46 3.53 -3.24
C PRO A 51 23.44 4.54 -3.84
N GLN A 52 23.16 5.84 -3.66
CA GLN A 52 24.07 6.88 -4.08
C GLN A 52 25.39 6.64 -3.34
N VAL A 53 26.46 6.44 -4.10
CA VAL A 53 27.81 6.39 -3.53
C VAL A 53 28.02 7.74 -2.87
N PHE A 54 28.21 7.76 -1.55
CA PHE A 54 28.54 8.98 -0.84
C PHE A 54 29.77 9.59 -1.51
N ALA A 55 29.70 10.88 -1.83
CA ALA A 55 30.88 11.60 -2.28
C ALA A 55 32.00 11.38 -1.24
N GLY A 56 33.22 11.12 -1.71
CA GLY A 56 34.37 10.99 -0.83
C GLY A 56 34.51 12.25 0.04
N PRO A 57 35.13 12.15 1.23
CA PRO A 57 35.33 13.31 2.08
C PRO A 57 36.18 14.36 1.34
N GLU A 58 35.55 15.43 0.89
CA GLU A 58 36.23 16.59 0.30
C GLU A 58 36.44 17.67 1.36
N LEU A 59 37.54 18.40 1.26
CA LEU A 59 37.83 19.54 2.12
C LEU A 59 36.94 20.72 1.70
N GLU A 60 35.93 21.04 2.51
CA GLU A 60 35.07 22.20 2.31
C GLU A 60 35.91 23.50 2.42
N THR A 61 36.15 24.16 1.28
CA THR A 61 36.98 25.38 1.21
C THR A 61 36.18 26.66 1.46
N ALA A 62 34.84 26.60 1.42
CA ALA A 62 33.96 27.77 1.54
C ALA A 62 32.70 27.47 2.39
N PRO A 63 32.84 27.15 3.69
CA PRO A 63 31.75 26.65 4.52
C PRO A 63 30.55 27.59 4.63
N VAL A 64 30.77 28.91 4.60
CA VAL A 64 29.70 29.91 4.65
C VAL A 64 28.84 29.90 3.38
N ALA A 65 29.49 29.79 2.22
CA ALA A 65 28.79 29.73 0.93
C ALA A 65 28.06 28.39 0.76
N GLY A 66 28.69 27.28 1.17
CA GLY A 66 28.06 25.95 1.19
C GLY A 66 26.81 25.91 2.06
N HIS A 67 26.89 26.47 3.27
CA HIS A 67 25.75 26.56 4.18
C HIS A 67 24.60 27.42 3.62
N ALA A 68 24.92 28.57 3.01
CA ALA A 68 23.91 29.43 2.38
C ALA A 68 23.20 28.74 1.21
N ALA A 69 23.95 28.03 0.36
CA ALA A 69 23.41 27.27 -0.76
C ALA A 69 22.53 26.10 -0.28
N PHE A 70 22.94 25.40 0.77
CA PHE A 70 22.17 24.33 1.40
C PHE A 70 20.83 24.85 1.94
N LEU A 71 20.83 25.95 2.69
CA LEU A 71 19.61 26.56 3.21
C LEU A 71 18.67 27.04 2.10
N ALA A 72 19.22 27.59 1.01
CA ALA A 72 18.42 27.99 -0.15
C ALA A 72 17.71 26.79 -0.80
N ARG A 73 18.40 25.65 -0.93
CA ARG A 73 17.80 24.41 -1.45
C ARG A 73 16.70 23.88 -0.53
N GLN A 74 16.96 23.81 0.78
CA GLN A 74 15.93 23.39 1.74
C GLN A 74 14.68 24.26 1.69
N ARG A 75 14.84 25.59 1.61
CA ARG A 75 13.69 26.50 1.49
C ARG A 75 12.90 26.27 0.20
N ALA A 76 13.58 26.02 -0.91
CA ALA A 76 12.93 25.71 -2.19
C ALA A 76 12.13 24.41 -2.12
N ASP A 77 12.68 23.36 -1.49
CA ASP A 77 12.00 22.08 -1.31
C ASP A 77 10.76 22.22 -0.40
N LEU A 78 10.87 23.01 0.68
CA LEU A 78 9.80 23.25 1.66
C LEU A 78 8.70 24.19 1.16
N ALA A 79 8.99 25.02 0.13
CA ALA A 79 8.03 25.93 -0.48
C ALA A 79 6.93 25.23 -1.31
N GLY A 80 6.90 23.90 -1.35
CA GLY A 80 5.87 23.12 -2.04
C GLY A 80 6.23 22.70 -3.47
N ALA A 81 7.52 22.61 -3.79
CA ALA A 81 7.97 22.03 -5.06
C ALA A 81 7.48 20.57 -5.18
N GLY A 82 6.90 20.20 -6.32
CA GLY A 82 6.43 18.83 -6.60
C GLY A 82 4.98 18.51 -6.20
N GLY A 83 4.09 19.51 -6.15
CA GLY A 83 2.64 19.31 -5.93
C GLY A 83 2.25 19.03 -4.47
N ARG A 84 3.17 19.26 -3.53
CA ARG A 84 2.93 19.13 -2.08
C ARG A 84 2.51 20.46 -1.49
N MET A 85 1.67 20.43 -0.45
CA MET A 85 1.27 21.64 0.26
C MET A 85 2.50 22.32 0.89
N PRO A 86 2.69 23.65 0.73
CA PRO A 86 3.77 24.38 1.39
C PRO A 86 3.73 24.18 2.90
N ILE A 87 4.90 24.06 3.54
CA ILE A 87 4.97 23.73 4.96
C ILE A 87 4.28 24.78 5.84
N ASP A 88 4.34 26.06 5.47
CA ASP A 88 3.67 27.14 6.22
C ASP A 88 2.15 26.95 6.25
N ARG A 89 1.56 26.48 5.14
CA ARG A 89 0.12 26.17 5.08
C ARG A 89 -0.20 24.90 5.86
N ALA A 90 0.68 23.89 5.82
CA ALA A 90 0.50 22.69 6.61
C ALA A 90 0.53 23.02 8.11
N MET A 91 1.49 23.83 8.55
CA MET A 91 1.60 24.28 9.94
C MET A 91 0.42 25.14 10.37
N ALA A 92 -0.10 26.01 9.50
CA ALA A 92 -1.31 26.77 9.78
C ALA A 92 -2.54 25.86 9.98
N GLN A 93 -2.69 24.80 9.18
CA GLN A 93 -3.78 23.83 9.34
C GLN A 93 -3.64 22.99 10.61
N ILE A 94 -2.42 22.58 10.95
CA ILE A 94 -2.12 21.87 12.20
C ILE A 94 -2.43 22.76 13.41
N ALA A 95 -1.95 24.01 13.38
CA ALA A 95 -2.21 24.99 14.45
C ALA A 95 -3.71 25.28 14.62
N ALA A 96 -4.46 25.35 13.51
CA ALA A 96 -5.91 25.54 13.55
C ALA A 96 -6.67 24.36 14.16
N ARG A 97 -6.12 23.14 14.13
CA ARG A 97 -6.72 21.95 14.76
C ARG A 97 -6.49 21.87 16.28
N GLY A 98 -5.50 22.58 16.83
CA GLY A 98 -5.25 22.60 18.26
C GLY A 98 -4.94 21.20 18.83
N GLU A 99 -5.73 20.77 19.82
CA GLU A 99 -5.55 19.46 20.49
C GLU A 99 -5.78 18.27 19.54
N ASP A 100 -6.58 18.44 18.50
CA ASP A 100 -6.88 17.41 17.49
C ASP A 100 -5.88 17.41 16.32
N ALA A 101 -4.76 18.14 16.44
CA ALA A 101 -3.74 18.24 15.40
C ALA A 101 -3.19 16.88 14.94
N PHE A 102 -3.14 15.91 15.86
CA PHE A 102 -2.59 14.57 15.62
C PHE A 102 -3.67 13.49 15.51
N ALA A 103 -4.95 13.87 15.51
CA ALA A 103 -6.02 12.91 15.28
C ALA A 103 -5.89 12.31 13.88
N PRO A 104 -6.09 10.98 13.72
CA PRO A 104 -5.94 10.31 12.44
C PRO A 104 -6.88 10.93 11.40
N VAL A 105 -6.31 11.31 10.25
CA VAL A 105 -7.08 11.91 9.16
C VAL A 105 -7.75 10.79 8.36
N GLY A 106 -8.95 10.40 8.81
CA GLY A 106 -9.85 9.54 8.06
C GLY A 106 -10.12 8.19 8.69
N GLU A 107 -11.13 8.15 9.56
CA GLU A 107 -12.18 7.15 9.40
C GLU A 107 -13.36 7.90 8.80
N ARG A 108 -13.49 7.88 7.48
CA ARG A 108 -14.77 8.18 6.85
C ARG A 108 -15.54 6.85 6.78
N PRO A 109 -16.82 6.81 7.19
CA PRO A 109 -17.70 5.71 6.81
C PRO A 109 -17.87 5.64 5.29
#